data_AF-A0AAV2Q950-F1
#
_entry.id   AF-A0AAV2Q950-F1
#
_cell.length_a   1.000
_cell.length_b   1.000
_cell.length_c   1.000
_cell.angle_alpha   90.00
_cell.angle_beta   90.00
_cell.angle_gamma   90.00
#
_symmetry.space_group_name_H-M   'P 1'
#
loop_
_entity.id
_entity.type
_entity.pdbx_description
1 polymer ?
#
loop_
_entity_poly.entity_id
_entity_poly.type
_entity_poly.pdbx_seq_one_letter_code
_entity_poly.pdbx_strand_id
1 'polypeptide(L)'
;LKVEKVEIGLTQKPITFWGPIPLQKKTKKKVHVNFNPSLYNCKSNEDIKTRINAIWEEMLQKNPRCFDATKFRQAGLHLEDGRVIIEVGLSSYKEVCGTNLSENCIELRGKGEAEFGDDSAYLSNALGGGLLLVTVDGYVVVGRRASWVCEFPGFLDRPGGHAEPDNVSSLKKETIHARADTDLHQAVFDEIWSFPQQEAEAEYGIGPELMQDYGFLGTVICKVDTYRPSLEFFARLTITSSEMRLLYNKGTQVEANETSGLHMIDPYILGCLLHHLTGKKQETCTCIQREVGENKNKYHKQAANMVHELTPALRGALILAAEILLKNV
;
A
#
# COMPACT_ATOMS: atom_id res chain seq x y z
N LEU A 1 19.25 -25.91 -9.11
CA LEU A 1 19.85 -24.67 -8.57
C LEU A 1 18.97 -24.21 -7.42
N LYS A 2 19.52 -24.21 -6.20
CA LYS A 2 18.79 -23.76 -4.99
C LYS A 2 18.45 -22.29 -5.18
N VAL A 3 17.16 -21.97 -5.11
CA VAL A 3 16.71 -20.59 -4.91
C VAL A 3 17.13 -20.24 -3.48
N GLU A 4 18.26 -19.55 -3.34
CA GLU A 4 18.66 -19.01 -2.04
C GLU A 4 17.61 -17.99 -1.63
N LYS A 5 16.86 -18.36 -0.59
CA LYS A 5 15.92 -17.52 0.12
C LYS A 5 16.75 -16.38 0.70
N VAL A 6 16.65 -15.18 0.14
CA VAL A 6 17.19 -13.98 0.77
C VAL A 6 16.39 -13.80 2.06
N GLU A 7 16.93 -14.28 3.17
CA GLU A 7 16.39 -14.00 4.50
C GLU A 7 16.61 -12.53 4.78
N ILE A 8 15.61 -11.72 4.42
CA ILE A 8 15.53 -10.34 4.88
C ILE A 8 15.38 -10.44 6.39
N GLY A 9 16.48 -10.17 7.09
CA GLY A 9 16.54 -10.14 8.54
C GLY A 9 15.58 -9.09 9.08
N LEU A 10 14.35 -9.51 9.38
CA LEU A 10 13.32 -8.73 10.08
C LEU A 10 13.79 -8.51 11.53
N THR A 11 14.78 -7.64 11.69
CA THR A 11 15.20 -7.14 12.99
C THR A 11 14.11 -6.24 13.54
N GLN A 12 13.94 -6.29 14.87
CA GLN A 12 13.00 -5.54 15.70
C GLN A 12 13.24 -4.01 15.68
N LYS A 13 13.44 -3.42 14.50
CA LYS A 13 13.65 -1.98 14.34
C LYS A 13 12.29 -1.27 14.26
N PRO A 14 12.16 -0.08 14.85
CA PRO A 14 10.94 0.71 14.76
C PRO A 14 10.66 1.04 13.29
N ILE A 15 9.54 0.51 12.77
CA ILE A 15 9.05 0.88 11.45
C ILE A 15 8.67 2.36 11.53
N THR A 16 9.44 3.20 10.83
CA THR A 16 9.18 4.64 10.80
C THR A 16 8.19 4.93 9.68
N PHE A 17 6.91 5.03 10.03
CA PHE A 17 5.85 5.43 9.10
C PHE A 17 5.90 6.95 8.89
N TRP A 18 6.12 7.40 7.66
CA TRP A 18 5.87 8.78 7.27
C TRP A 18 4.47 8.86 6.67
N GLY A 19 3.51 9.24 7.53
CA GLY A 19 2.18 9.70 7.14
C GLY A 19 1.86 10.92 8.01
N PRO A 20 1.00 11.83 7.57
CA PRO A 20 0.66 12.97 8.42
C PRO A 20 0.04 12.46 9.74
N ILE A 21 0.41 13.12 10.84
CA ILE A 21 -0.18 13.01 12.20
C ILE A 21 -1.69 12.73 12.07
N PRO A 22 -2.30 11.76 12.77
CA PRO A 22 -3.64 11.24 12.52
C PRO A 22 -4.60 12.33 12.08
N LEU A 23 -4.68 12.46 10.76
CA LEU A 23 -5.64 13.31 10.13
C LEU A 23 -6.89 12.46 10.15
N GLN A 24 -7.95 12.97 10.75
CA GLN A 24 -9.29 12.44 10.49
C GLN A 24 -9.39 12.11 9.00
N LYS A 25 -9.73 10.85 8.69
CA LYS A 25 -9.89 10.29 7.34
C LYS A 25 -10.27 11.37 6.33
N LYS A 26 -9.46 11.54 5.29
CA LYS A 26 -9.67 12.61 4.31
C LYS A 26 -10.63 12.15 3.22
N THR A 27 -11.67 12.94 3.02
CA THR A 27 -12.61 12.79 1.90
C THR A 27 -11.93 13.18 0.59
N LYS A 28 -12.45 12.72 -0.55
CA LYS A 28 -11.98 13.04 -1.91
C LYS A 28 -11.64 14.52 -2.12
N LYS A 29 -12.48 15.44 -1.62
CA LYS A 29 -12.32 16.90 -1.76
C LYS A 29 -11.12 17.51 -1.01
N LYS A 30 -10.43 16.72 -0.17
CA LYS A 30 -9.30 17.17 0.65
C LYS A 30 -7.98 16.54 0.23
N VAL A 31 -7.97 15.78 -0.86
CA VAL A 31 -6.77 15.16 -1.43
C VAL A 31 -6.65 15.63 -2.86
N HIS A 32 -5.45 16.05 -3.23
CA HIS A 32 -5.12 16.55 -4.56
C HIS A 32 -3.80 15.93 -5.02
N VAL A 33 -3.66 15.80 -6.34
CA VAL A 33 -2.42 15.39 -6.98
C VAL A 33 -1.81 16.59 -7.69
N ASN A 34 -0.51 16.77 -7.50
CA ASN A 34 0.33 17.62 -8.33
C ASN A 34 1.16 16.72 -9.24
N PHE A 35 0.72 16.58 -10.50
CA PHE A 35 1.37 15.67 -11.45
C PHE A 35 2.34 16.43 -12.34
N ASN A 36 3.63 16.20 -12.17
CA ASN A 36 4.65 16.87 -12.98
C ASN A 36 5.88 15.96 -13.15
N PRO A 37 5.95 15.17 -14.24
CA PRO A 37 7.09 14.28 -14.48
C PRO A 37 8.44 15.00 -14.57
N SER A 38 8.47 16.24 -15.06
CA SER A 38 9.73 17.01 -15.15
C SER A 38 10.29 17.38 -13.78
N LEU A 39 9.45 17.57 -12.78
CA LEU A 39 9.87 17.86 -11.41
C LEU A 39 10.02 16.60 -10.56
N TYR A 40 9.11 15.64 -10.71
CA TYR A 40 8.85 14.57 -9.75
C TYR A 40 9.27 13.17 -10.23
N ASN A 41 9.83 13.02 -11.44
CA ASN A 41 10.52 11.78 -11.79
C ASN A 41 11.81 11.62 -10.95
N CYS A 42 12.28 10.38 -10.85
CA CYS A 42 13.57 10.12 -10.24
C CYS A 42 14.68 10.88 -11.00
N LYS A 43 15.68 11.35 -10.27
CA LYS A 43 16.93 11.83 -10.85
C LYS A 43 17.66 10.64 -11.46
N SER A 44 18.44 10.90 -12.51
CA SER A 44 19.14 9.85 -13.23
C SER A 44 20.33 10.43 -13.98
N ASN A 45 21.38 9.62 -14.14
CA ASN A 45 22.56 9.90 -14.96
C ASN A 45 22.95 8.63 -15.73
N GLU A 46 23.92 8.73 -16.65
CA GLU A 46 24.28 7.61 -17.53
C GLU A 46 24.79 6.37 -16.78
N ASP A 47 25.48 6.54 -15.65
CA ASP A 47 25.95 5.43 -14.82
C ASP A 47 24.77 4.67 -14.19
N ILE A 48 23.81 5.41 -13.62
CA ILE A 48 22.60 4.82 -13.03
C ILE A 48 21.75 4.13 -14.09
N LYS A 49 21.55 4.75 -15.26
CA LYS A 49 20.80 4.13 -16.37
C LYS A 49 21.46 2.84 -16.85
N THR A 50 22.77 2.87 -17.05
CA THR A 50 23.55 1.68 -17.42
C THR A 50 23.36 0.55 -16.41
N ARG A 51 23.41 0.88 -15.10
CA ARG A 51 23.20 -0.09 -14.03
C ARG A 51 21.79 -0.67 -14.02
N ILE A 52 20.76 0.18 -14.14
CA ILE A 52 19.36 -0.26 -14.21
C ILE A 52 19.15 -1.19 -15.41
N ASN A 53 19.73 -0.86 -16.56
CA ASN A 53 19.67 -1.69 -17.76
C ASN A 53 20.32 -3.07 -17.54
N ALA A 54 21.51 -3.12 -16.94
CA ALA A 54 22.19 -4.38 -16.65
C ALA A 54 21.38 -5.29 -15.70
N ILE A 55 20.81 -4.71 -14.62
CA ILE A 55 19.96 -5.45 -13.68
C ILE A 55 18.71 -5.99 -14.39
N TRP A 56 18.11 -5.18 -15.26
CA TRP A 56 16.93 -5.58 -16.01
C TRP A 56 17.21 -6.71 -17.02
N GLU A 57 18.32 -6.62 -17.74
CA GLU A 57 18.77 -7.68 -18.65
C GLU A 57 19.00 -9.00 -17.92
N GLU A 58 19.61 -8.97 -16.74
CA GLU A 58 19.76 -10.15 -15.89
C GLU A 58 18.40 -10.71 -15.44
N MET A 59 17.45 -9.85 -15.06
CA MET A 59 16.09 -10.28 -14.70
C MET A 59 15.38 -10.97 -15.88
N LEU A 60 15.48 -10.41 -17.09
CA LEU A 60 14.89 -10.99 -18.30
C LEU A 60 15.53 -12.34 -18.66
N GLN A 61 16.84 -12.51 -18.43
CA GLN A 61 17.51 -13.80 -18.62
C GLN A 61 16.98 -14.87 -17.65
N LYS A 62 16.69 -14.49 -16.40
CA LYS A 62 16.15 -15.41 -15.37
C LYS A 62 14.66 -15.70 -15.57
N ASN A 63 13.89 -14.72 -16.01
CA ASN A 63 12.45 -14.85 -16.27
C ASN A 63 12.05 -14.07 -17.54
N PRO A 64 12.08 -14.72 -18.72
CA PRO A 64 11.75 -14.08 -19.99
C PRO A 64 10.30 -13.59 -20.12
N ARG A 65 9.43 -13.93 -19.16
CA ARG A 65 8.03 -13.47 -19.11
C ARG A 65 7.87 -12.13 -18.40
N CYS A 66 8.90 -11.63 -17.72
CA CYS A 66 8.87 -10.28 -17.15
C CYS A 66 8.79 -9.25 -18.28
N PHE A 67 7.98 -8.22 -18.08
CA PHE A 67 7.86 -7.08 -18.98
C PHE A 67 7.93 -5.80 -18.15
N ASP A 68 8.37 -4.71 -18.79
CA ASP A 68 8.37 -3.39 -18.14
C ASP A 68 6.99 -2.77 -18.26
N ALA A 69 6.56 -2.09 -17.20
CA ALA A 69 5.27 -1.43 -17.12
C ALA A 69 5.44 -0.05 -16.47
N THR A 70 4.81 0.97 -17.03
CA THR A 70 4.83 2.33 -16.48
C THR A 70 4.13 2.34 -15.13
N LYS A 71 4.64 3.11 -14.17
CA LYS A 71 4.06 3.30 -12.84
C LYS A 71 4.07 4.78 -12.49
N PHE A 72 3.17 5.20 -11.60
CA PHE A 72 3.30 6.52 -10.98
C PHE A 72 4.43 6.50 -9.96
N ARG A 73 5.18 7.59 -9.82
CA ARG A 73 6.16 7.80 -8.74
C ARG A 73 5.55 8.73 -7.71
N GLN A 74 5.55 8.38 -6.43
CA GLN A 74 5.29 9.37 -5.38
C GLN A 74 6.62 10.03 -4.97
N ALA A 75 6.74 11.31 -5.31
CA ALA A 75 7.90 12.14 -4.97
C ALA A 75 7.77 12.75 -3.56
N GLY A 76 6.54 13.07 -3.16
CA GLY A 76 6.30 13.78 -1.91
C GLY A 76 4.85 13.74 -1.48
N LEU A 77 4.63 14.06 -0.20
CA LEU A 77 3.31 14.28 0.37
C LEU A 77 3.41 15.38 1.42
N HIS A 78 2.59 16.41 1.29
CA HIS A 78 2.55 17.50 2.25
C HIS A 78 1.14 18.05 2.44
N LEU A 79 0.98 18.92 3.44
CA LEU A 79 -0.27 19.63 3.71
C LEU A 79 -0.17 21.07 3.22
N GLU A 80 -1.19 21.50 2.49
CA GLU A 80 -1.34 22.86 2.00
C GLU A 80 -2.80 23.30 2.23
N ASP A 81 -3.02 24.37 3.00
CA ASP A 81 -4.35 24.90 3.33
C ASP A 81 -5.37 23.84 3.81
N GLY A 82 -4.90 22.87 4.61
CA GLY A 82 -5.72 21.78 5.16
C GLY A 82 -6.11 20.71 4.12
N ARG A 83 -5.51 20.73 2.93
CA ARG A 83 -5.58 19.70 1.90
C ARG A 83 -4.28 18.89 1.90
N VAL A 84 -4.38 17.63 1.52
CA VAL A 84 -3.24 16.76 1.24
C VAL A 84 -2.86 16.94 -0.23
N ILE A 85 -1.60 17.26 -0.48
CA ILE A 85 -1.02 17.32 -1.81
C ILE A 85 -0.09 16.12 -1.97
N ILE A 86 -0.34 15.30 -2.98
CA ILE A 86 0.53 14.18 -3.37
C ILE A 86 1.29 14.62 -4.62
N GLU A 87 2.62 14.68 -4.54
CA GLU A 87 3.48 15.05 -5.65
C GLU A 87 3.82 13.79 -6.45
N VAL A 88 3.41 13.77 -7.72
CA VAL A 88 3.41 12.56 -8.54
C VAL A 88 4.22 12.78 -9.83
N GLY A 89 5.14 11.87 -10.08
CA GLY A 89 5.84 11.71 -11.35
C GLY A 89 5.51 10.38 -12.02
N LEU A 90 6.36 9.98 -12.95
CA LEU A 90 6.34 8.70 -13.63
C LEU A 90 7.59 7.89 -13.25
N SER A 91 7.44 6.58 -13.30
CA SER A 91 8.51 5.58 -13.19
C SER A 91 8.13 4.33 -13.98
N SER A 92 8.89 3.24 -13.84
CA SER A 92 8.55 1.95 -14.41
C SER A 92 8.97 0.79 -13.51
N TYR A 93 8.42 -0.40 -13.77
CA TYR A 93 8.80 -1.61 -13.05
C TYR A 93 10.30 -1.91 -13.19
N LYS A 94 10.88 -1.66 -14.37
CA LYS A 94 12.32 -1.75 -14.59
C LYS A 94 13.12 -0.85 -13.64
N GLU A 95 12.68 0.39 -13.43
CA GLU A 95 13.33 1.30 -12.49
C GLU A 95 13.16 0.83 -11.04
N VAL A 96 12.01 0.25 -10.67
CA VAL A 96 11.80 -0.37 -9.36
C VAL A 96 12.84 -1.47 -9.11
N CYS A 97 13.04 -2.36 -10.09
CA CYS A 97 14.02 -3.43 -10.01
C CYS A 97 15.46 -2.90 -9.89
N GLY A 98 15.79 -1.86 -10.65
CA GLY A 98 17.13 -1.29 -10.68
C GLY A 98 17.46 -0.32 -9.54
N THR A 99 16.46 0.09 -8.74
CA THR A 99 16.64 1.06 -7.64
C THR A 99 16.13 0.49 -6.31
N ASN A 100 14.83 0.58 -6.03
CA ASN A 100 14.21 0.18 -4.76
C ASN A 100 14.47 -1.29 -4.38
N LEU A 101 14.40 -2.20 -5.36
CA LEU A 101 14.66 -3.65 -5.16
C LEU A 101 16.11 -4.05 -5.42
N SER A 102 16.97 -3.10 -5.79
CA SER A 102 18.38 -3.36 -6.01
C SER A 102 19.13 -3.43 -4.68
N GLU A 103 20.17 -4.25 -4.61
CA GLU A 103 21.14 -4.28 -3.50
C GLU A 103 21.77 -2.89 -3.23
N ASN A 104 21.69 -1.98 -4.20
CA ASN A 104 22.30 -0.66 -4.16
C ASN A 104 21.33 0.44 -3.72
N CYS A 105 20.12 0.07 -3.29
CA CYS A 105 19.12 1.01 -2.79
C CYS A 105 19.73 1.96 -1.73
N ILE A 106 20.48 1.43 -0.75
CA ILE A 106 21.11 2.25 0.30
C ILE A 106 22.19 3.21 -0.25
N GLU A 107 22.98 2.76 -1.23
CA GLU A 107 23.99 3.60 -1.90
C GLU A 107 23.31 4.76 -2.65
N LEU A 108 22.26 4.46 -3.42
CA LEU A 108 21.48 5.44 -4.18
C LEU A 108 20.83 6.47 -3.24
N ARG A 109 20.33 6.04 -2.09
CA ARG A 109 19.79 6.95 -1.07
C ARG A 109 20.84 7.90 -0.52
N GLY A 110 22.03 7.37 -0.18
CA GLY A 110 23.14 8.20 0.28
C GLY A 110 23.59 9.23 -0.75
N LYS A 111 23.64 8.84 -2.03
CA LYS A 111 23.92 9.76 -3.15
C LYS A 111 22.82 10.82 -3.33
N GLY A 112 21.55 10.41 -3.25
CA GLY A 112 20.41 11.33 -3.38
C GLY A 112 20.43 12.42 -2.31
N GLU A 113 20.68 12.02 -1.06
CA GLU A 113 20.83 12.96 0.05
C GLU A 113 22.01 13.91 -0.17
N ALA A 114 23.18 13.39 -0.58
CA ALA A 114 24.39 14.20 -0.76
C ALA A 114 24.29 15.22 -1.91
N GLU A 115 23.61 14.86 -3.01
CA GLU A 115 23.56 15.68 -4.23
C GLU A 115 22.32 16.58 -4.30
N PHE A 116 21.20 16.16 -3.70
CA PHE A 116 19.91 16.86 -3.81
C PHE A 116 19.26 17.19 -2.47
N GLY A 117 19.80 16.71 -1.34
CA GLY A 117 19.12 16.82 -0.04
C GLY A 117 17.82 16.01 0.03
N ASP A 118 17.70 14.99 -0.82
CA ASP A 118 16.55 14.08 -0.89
C ASP A 118 17.06 12.65 -1.05
N ASP A 119 17.02 11.88 0.04
CA ASP A 119 17.39 10.47 0.04
C ASP A 119 16.57 9.59 -0.93
N SER A 120 15.48 10.09 -1.49
CA SER A 120 14.64 9.38 -2.45
C SER A 120 14.88 9.80 -3.91
N ALA A 121 15.76 10.79 -4.14
CA ALA A 121 15.95 11.42 -5.44
C ALA A 121 16.28 10.41 -6.55
N TYR A 122 17.11 9.41 -6.24
CA TYR A 122 17.52 8.36 -7.18
C TYR A 122 16.66 7.08 -7.12
N LEU A 123 15.57 7.08 -6.36
CA LEU A 123 14.68 5.92 -6.23
C LEU A 123 13.45 6.06 -7.13
N SER A 124 13.05 4.94 -7.74
CA SER A 124 11.81 4.84 -8.53
C SER A 124 10.60 5.23 -7.70
N ASN A 125 10.50 4.73 -6.46
CA ASN A 125 9.37 4.97 -5.56
C ASN A 125 8.02 4.81 -6.25
N ALA A 126 7.90 3.75 -7.07
CA ALA A 126 6.65 3.39 -7.69
C ALA A 126 5.53 3.31 -6.64
N LEU A 127 4.47 4.05 -6.92
CA LEU A 127 3.34 4.27 -6.04
C LEU A 127 2.49 3.00 -5.96
N GLY A 128 2.54 2.35 -4.81
CA GLY A 128 1.56 1.33 -4.45
C GLY A 128 0.39 1.93 -3.69
N GLY A 129 -0.62 1.13 -3.43
CA GLY A 129 -1.60 1.46 -2.41
C GLY A 129 -2.61 0.37 -2.16
N GLY A 130 -3.55 0.71 -1.29
CA GLY A 130 -4.26 -0.29 -0.51
C GLY A 130 -5.56 0.18 0.08
N LEU A 131 -6.48 -0.75 0.26
CA LEU A 131 -7.76 -0.49 0.89
C LEU A 131 -7.99 -1.36 2.13
N LEU A 132 -7.99 -0.72 3.30
CA LEU A 132 -8.42 -1.36 4.53
C LEU A 132 -9.95 -1.41 4.60
N LEU A 133 -10.50 -2.62 4.58
CA LEU A 133 -11.95 -2.87 4.57
C LEU A 133 -12.40 -3.44 5.91
N VAL A 134 -13.52 -2.92 6.44
CA VAL A 134 -14.11 -3.38 7.69
C VAL A 134 -15.59 -3.71 7.51
N THR A 135 -16.00 -4.92 7.85
CA THR A 135 -17.40 -5.35 7.79
C THR A 135 -18.28 -4.65 8.85
N VAL A 136 -19.60 -4.70 8.69
CA VAL A 136 -20.53 -4.08 9.67
C VAL A 136 -20.44 -4.70 11.07
N ASP A 137 -19.99 -5.96 11.15
CA ASP A 137 -19.71 -6.71 12.39
C ASP A 137 -18.25 -6.60 12.85
N GLY A 138 -17.49 -5.63 12.33
CA GLY A 138 -16.19 -5.21 12.86
C GLY A 138 -14.98 -6.03 12.44
N TYR A 139 -15.11 -6.97 11.50
CA TYR A 139 -13.99 -7.76 10.99
C TYR A 139 -13.21 -6.96 9.93
N VAL A 140 -11.88 -7.01 10.01
CA VAL A 140 -11.01 -6.46 8.96
C VAL A 140 -10.79 -7.51 7.88
N VAL A 141 -11.10 -7.18 6.63
CA VAL A 141 -10.92 -8.08 5.48
C VAL A 141 -9.46 -8.06 5.01
N VAL A 142 -8.85 -9.24 4.94
CA VAL A 142 -7.46 -9.45 4.50
C VAL A 142 -7.36 -10.71 3.66
N GLY A 143 -6.31 -10.84 2.86
CA GLY A 143 -6.03 -12.05 2.08
C GLY A 143 -4.67 -12.62 2.42
N ARG A 144 -4.52 -13.94 2.30
CA ARG A 144 -3.19 -14.55 2.35
C ARG A 144 -2.58 -14.52 0.96
N ARG A 145 -1.50 -13.78 0.80
CA ARG A 145 -0.74 -13.67 -0.45
C ARG A 145 -0.30 -15.05 -0.93
N ALA A 146 -0.45 -15.32 -2.22
CA ALA A 146 -0.04 -16.58 -2.81
C ALA A 146 1.46 -16.83 -2.64
N SER A 147 1.90 -18.09 -2.69
CA SER A 147 3.30 -18.45 -2.44
C SER A 147 4.26 -18.05 -3.56
N TRP A 148 3.75 -17.75 -4.76
CA TRP A 148 4.53 -17.43 -5.94
C TRP A 148 4.70 -15.93 -6.20
N VAL A 149 4.05 -15.07 -5.40
CA VAL A 149 4.25 -13.62 -5.52
C VAL A 149 5.68 -13.25 -5.11
N CYS A 150 6.21 -12.19 -5.70
CA CYS A 150 7.59 -11.76 -5.46
C CYS A 150 7.78 -11.20 -4.04
N GLU A 151 6.87 -10.35 -3.58
CA GLU A 151 6.96 -9.69 -2.27
C GLU A 151 6.02 -10.33 -1.25
N PHE A 152 6.57 -10.66 -0.07
CA PHE A 152 5.85 -11.20 1.09
C PHE A 152 4.94 -12.43 0.80
N PRO A 153 5.46 -13.50 0.17
CA PRO A 153 4.66 -14.71 -0.10
C PRO A 153 4.15 -15.34 1.20
N GLY A 154 2.85 -15.66 1.25
CA GLY A 154 2.20 -16.26 2.40
C GLY A 154 1.86 -15.31 3.56
N PHE A 155 2.20 -14.02 3.48
CA PHE A 155 1.80 -13.02 4.46
C PHE A 155 0.33 -12.61 4.26
N LEU A 156 -0.27 -12.08 5.31
CA LEU A 156 -1.59 -11.44 5.27
C LEU A 156 -1.44 -10.00 4.79
N ASP A 157 -2.29 -9.62 3.85
CA ASP A 157 -2.33 -8.28 3.29
C ASP A 157 -3.76 -7.78 3.09
N ARG A 158 -3.89 -6.49 2.82
CA ARG A 158 -5.15 -5.86 2.42
C ARG A 158 -5.27 -5.84 0.88
N PRO A 159 -6.49 -5.81 0.31
CA PRO A 159 -6.66 -5.61 -1.12
C PRO A 159 -5.89 -4.39 -1.63
N GLY A 160 -5.26 -4.51 -2.79
CA GLY A 160 -4.64 -3.38 -3.47
C GLY A 160 -3.39 -3.74 -4.27
N GLY A 161 -3.08 -2.89 -5.25
CA GLY A 161 -1.91 -3.02 -6.10
C GLY A 161 -1.35 -1.66 -6.46
N HIS A 162 -1.40 -1.31 -7.74
CA HIS A 162 -0.77 -0.10 -8.27
C HIS A 162 -1.66 0.61 -9.28
N ALA A 163 -1.85 1.92 -9.11
CA ALA A 163 -2.41 2.76 -10.16
C ALA A 163 -1.52 2.72 -11.41
N GLU A 164 -2.14 2.57 -12.59
CA GLU A 164 -1.41 2.44 -13.85
C GLU A 164 -1.55 3.70 -14.70
N PRO A 165 -0.45 4.38 -15.07
CA PRO A 165 -0.49 5.53 -15.98
C PRO A 165 -1.21 5.24 -17.30
N ASP A 166 -1.17 4.00 -17.76
CA ASP A 166 -1.84 3.58 -18.99
C ASP A 166 -3.37 3.64 -18.87
N ASN A 167 -3.95 3.58 -17.68
CA ASN A 167 -5.40 3.76 -17.51
C ASN A 167 -5.82 5.22 -17.72
N VAL A 168 -4.88 6.16 -17.64
CA VAL A 168 -5.14 7.58 -17.82
C VAL A 168 -5.04 7.95 -19.30
N SER A 169 -6.19 7.95 -19.98
CA SER A 169 -6.28 8.24 -21.43
C SER A 169 -5.63 9.56 -21.87
N SER A 170 -5.49 10.54 -20.97
CA SER A 170 -4.82 11.81 -21.24
C SER A 170 -3.29 11.69 -21.34
N LEU A 171 -2.69 10.67 -20.70
CA LEU A 171 -1.26 10.38 -20.78
C LEU A 171 -0.90 9.61 -22.07
N LYS A 172 -1.86 8.88 -22.65
CA LYS A 172 -1.69 8.11 -23.89
C LYS A 172 -1.63 8.96 -25.17
N LYS A 173 -2.01 10.24 -25.11
CA LYS A 173 -2.00 11.15 -26.29
C LYS A 173 -0.71 11.96 -26.29
N GLU A 174 -0.01 11.99 -27.43
CA GLU A 174 1.27 12.69 -27.71
C GLU A 174 1.23 14.23 -27.57
N THR A 175 0.23 14.79 -26.89
CA THR A 175 0.07 16.24 -26.71
C THR A 175 -0.31 16.56 -25.27
N ILE A 176 0.60 16.25 -24.34
CA ILE A 176 0.62 16.85 -22.99
C ILE A 176 0.55 18.40 -23.10
N HIS A 177 1.09 18.97 -24.18
CA HIS A 177 1.12 20.40 -24.47
C HIS A 177 -0.22 21.07 -24.84
N ALA A 178 -1.32 20.33 -25.00
CA ALA A 178 -2.60 20.89 -25.48
C ALA A 178 -3.73 20.92 -24.43
N ARG A 179 -3.48 20.44 -23.19
CA ARG A 179 -4.47 20.42 -22.11
C ARG A 179 -4.05 21.37 -21.01
N ALA A 180 -5.01 22.01 -20.35
CA ALA A 180 -4.74 22.76 -19.13
C ALA A 180 -4.19 21.78 -18.07
N ASP A 181 -3.13 22.16 -17.37
CA ASP A 181 -2.46 21.33 -16.36
C ASP A 181 -3.45 20.77 -15.31
N THR A 182 -4.50 21.53 -15.02
CA THR A 182 -5.58 21.13 -14.08
C THR A 182 -6.32 19.86 -14.50
N ASP A 183 -6.59 19.67 -15.79
CA ASP A 183 -7.35 18.52 -16.28
C ASP A 183 -6.50 17.24 -16.18
N LEU A 184 -5.19 17.36 -16.37
CA LEU A 184 -4.26 16.25 -16.25
C LEU A 184 -4.07 15.82 -14.80
N HIS A 185 -3.89 16.79 -13.90
CA HIS A 185 -3.80 16.54 -12.46
C HIS A 185 -5.06 15.81 -11.95
N GLN A 186 -6.23 16.24 -12.42
CA GLN A 186 -7.50 15.64 -12.05
C GLN A 186 -7.63 14.20 -12.59
N ALA A 187 -7.23 13.95 -13.84
CA ALA A 187 -7.29 12.61 -14.42
C ALA A 187 -6.35 11.61 -13.71
N VAL A 188 -5.13 12.04 -13.35
CA VAL A 188 -4.20 11.22 -12.55
C VAL A 188 -4.74 11.01 -11.14
N PHE A 189 -5.34 12.03 -10.53
CA PHE A 189 -5.98 11.90 -9.24
C PHE A 189 -7.13 10.89 -9.26
N ASP A 190 -7.99 10.93 -10.28
CA ASP A 190 -9.12 10.01 -10.36
C ASP A 190 -8.66 8.55 -10.43
N GLU A 191 -7.62 8.25 -11.21
CA GLU A 191 -6.97 6.92 -11.24
C GLU A 191 -6.43 6.51 -9.86
N ILE A 192 -5.62 7.38 -9.24
CA ILE A 192 -5.03 7.14 -7.91
C ILE A 192 -6.11 6.97 -6.83
N TRP A 193 -7.23 7.67 -6.96
CA TRP A 193 -8.33 7.60 -6.00
C TRP A 193 -9.17 6.32 -6.17
N SER A 194 -9.38 5.86 -7.40
CA SER A 194 -10.28 4.74 -7.68
C SER A 194 -9.60 3.36 -7.67
N PHE A 195 -8.31 3.26 -8.00
CA PHE A 195 -7.65 1.96 -8.12
C PHE A 195 -7.80 1.05 -6.88
N PRO A 196 -7.77 1.53 -5.61
CA PRO A 196 -7.89 0.61 -4.47
C PRO A 196 -9.28 -0.04 -4.39
N GLN A 197 -10.32 0.62 -4.91
CA GLN A 197 -11.66 0.02 -5.03
C GLN A 197 -11.73 -0.98 -6.18
N GLN A 198 -11.08 -0.67 -7.32
CA GLN A 198 -10.99 -1.58 -8.46
C GLN A 198 -10.25 -2.87 -8.09
N GLU A 199 -9.16 -2.76 -7.34
CA GLU A 199 -8.40 -3.91 -6.81
C GLU A 199 -9.24 -4.76 -5.85
N ALA A 200 -9.99 -4.12 -4.94
CA ALA A 200 -10.91 -4.84 -4.05
C ALA A 200 -12.04 -5.57 -4.81
N GLU A 201 -12.53 -4.99 -5.91
CA GLU A 201 -13.50 -5.64 -6.79
C GLU A 201 -12.86 -6.79 -7.57
N ALA A 202 -11.69 -6.58 -8.16
CA ALA A 202 -10.98 -7.56 -8.98
C ALA A 202 -10.50 -8.77 -8.18
N GLU A 203 -10.00 -8.56 -6.96
CA GLU A 203 -9.41 -9.61 -6.10
C GLU A 203 -10.42 -10.27 -5.14
N TYR A 204 -11.43 -9.54 -4.67
CA TYR A 204 -12.38 -10.03 -3.64
C TYR A 204 -13.84 -10.03 -4.09
N GLY A 205 -14.17 -9.37 -5.21
CA GLY A 205 -15.55 -9.20 -5.67
C GLY A 205 -16.31 -8.10 -4.91
N ILE A 206 -15.60 -7.20 -4.23
CA ILE A 206 -16.19 -6.15 -3.40
C ILE A 206 -16.34 -4.88 -4.22
N GLY A 207 -17.53 -4.66 -4.77
CA GLY A 207 -17.84 -3.47 -5.55
C GLY A 207 -17.98 -2.19 -4.69
N PRO A 208 -17.81 -1.00 -5.29
CA PRO A 208 -17.96 0.30 -4.61
C PRO A 208 -19.33 0.50 -3.92
N GLU A 209 -20.39 -0.13 -4.41
CA GLU A 209 -21.74 -0.07 -3.85
C GLU A 209 -21.85 -0.68 -2.44
N LEU A 210 -20.92 -1.57 -2.09
CA LEU A 210 -20.81 -2.14 -0.75
C LEU A 210 -19.99 -1.27 0.19
N MET A 211 -19.34 -0.21 -0.32
CA MET A 211 -18.42 0.63 0.44
C MET A 211 -19.10 1.91 0.91
N GLN A 212 -19.05 2.12 2.22
CA GLN A 212 -19.36 3.38 2.87
C GLN A 212 -18.09 4.01 3.40
N ASP A 213 -18.15 5.31 3.65
CA ASP A 213 -17.09 6.00 4.38
C ASP A 213 -15.71 5.90 3.71
N TYR A 214 -15.65 5.74 2.39
CA TYR A 214 -14.38 5.67 1.65
C TYR A 214 -13.54 6.94 1.85
N GLY A 215 -12.25 6.77 2.15
CA GLY A 215 -11.35 7.90 2.28
C GLY A 215 -9.88 7.54 2.43
N PHE A 216 -9.04 8.56 2.32
CA PHE A 216 -7.59 8.45 2.39
C PHE A 216 -7.12 8.56 3.85
N LEU A 217 -6.25 7.63 4.26
CA LEU A 217 -5.64 7.60 5.58
C LEU A 217 -4.28 8.30 5.59
N GLY A 218 -3.43 8.02 4.60
CA GLY A 218 -2.05 8.50 4.56
C GLY A 218 -1.15 7.65 3.68
N THR A 219 0.16 7.86 3.80
CA THR A 219 1.19 7.03 3.16
C THR A 219 1.89 6.17 4.20
N VAL A 220 2.24 4.95 3.81
CA VAL A 220 3.11 4.03 4.54
C VAL A 220 4.41 3.86 3.75
N ILE A 221 5.55 3.99 4.42
CA ILE A 221 6.87 3.72 3.84
C ILE A 221 7.57 2.67 4.70
N CYS A 222 7.89 1.52 4.09
CA CYS A 222 8.64 0.46 4.77
C CYS A 222 10.15 0.70 4.65
N LYS A 223 10.75 1.31 5.69
CA LYS A 223 12.20 1.61 5.71
C LYS A 223 13.13 0.40 5.90
N VAL A 224 12.59 -0.78 6.12
CA VAL A 224 13.40 -2.00 6.34
C VAL A 224 13.53 -2.87 5.10
N ASP A 225 12.85 -2.49 4.02
CA ASP A 225 12.77 -3.29 2.81
C ASP A 225 13.01 -2.40 1.58
N THR A 226 11.95 -2.05 0.86
CA THR A 226 12.07 -1.41 -0.46
C THR A 226 12.04 0.12 -0.42
N TYR A 227 11.73 0.72 0.73
CA TYR A 227 11.47 2.17 0.89
C TYR A 227 10.35 2.70 -0.03
N ARG A 228 9.57 1.81 -0.66
CA ARG A 228 8.50 2.21 -1.57
C ARG A 228 7.32 2.77 -0.77
N PRO A 229 6.70 3.86 -1.25
CA PRO A 229 5.50 4.40 -0.65
C PRO A 229 4.25 3.59 -1.05
N SER A 230 3.34 3.44 -0.11
CA SER A 230 2.02 2.85 -0.29
C SER A 230 0.96 3.83 0.22
N LEU A 231 0.02 4.22 -0.64
CA LEU A 231 -1.14 5.01 -0.23
C LEU A 231 -2.17 4.11 0.43
N GLU A 232 -2.58 4.46 1.65
CA GLU A 232 -3.54 3.67 2.41
C GLU A 232 -4.90 4.36 2.46
N PHE A 233 -5.94 3.61 2.09
CA PHE A 233 -7.34 4.01 2.10
C PHE A 233 -8.13 3.15 3.08
N PHE A 234 -9.34 3.60 3.38
CA PHE A 234 -10.25 2.94 4.30
C PHE A 234 -11.68 2.97 3.76
N ALA A 235 -12.43 1.88 3.94
CA ALA A 235 -13.88 1.88 3.82
C ALA A 235 -14.55 0.92 4.82
N ARG A 236 -15.81 1.22 5.12
CA ARG A 236 -16.71 0.28 5.82
C ARG A 236 -17.55 -0.44 4.79
N LEU A 237 -17.67 -1.74 4.94
CA LEU A 237 -18.59 -2.53 4.13
C LEU A 237 -19.99 -2.46 4.73
N THR A 238 -21.01 -2.54 3.88
CA THR A 238 -22.42 -2.66 4.26
C THR A 238 -22.85 -4.09 4.59
N ILE A 239 -21.93 -5.05 4.44
CA ILE A 239 -22.14 -6.48 4.64
C ILE A 239 -21.39 -7.00 5.86
N THR A 240 -21.88 -8.10 6.42
CA THR A 240 -21.27 -8.85 7.52
C THR A 240 -20.11 -9.71 7.05
N SER A 241 -19.28 -10.19 7.98
CA SER A 241 -18.21 -11.16 7.71
C SER A 241 -18.73 -12.47 7.10
N SER A 242 -19.94 -12.89 7.47
CA SER A 242 -20.58 -14.08 6.89
C SER A 242 -20.97 -13.87 5.44
N GLU A 243 -21.57 -12.73 5.11
CA GLU A 243 -21.90 -12.35 3.74
C GLU A 243 -20.64 -12.13 2.89
N MET A 244 -19.57 -11.56 3.47
CA MET A 244 -18.28 -11.41 2.79
C MET A 244 -17.69 -12.77 2.40
N ARG A 245 -17.76 -13.78 3.27
CA ARG A 245 -17.36 -15.15 2.92
C ARG A 245 -18.17 -15.72 1.77
N LEU A 246 -19.50 -15.52 1.80
CA LEU A 246 -20.37 -15.98 0.71
C LEU A 246 -20.04 -15.28 -0.60
N LEU A 247 -19.80 -13.97 -0.57
CA LEU A 247 -19.40 -13.18 -1.74
C LEU A 247 -18.08 -13.69 -2.32
N TYR A 248 -17.04 -13.83 -1.48
CA TYR A 248 -15.74 -14.31 -1.92
C TYR A 248 -15.83 -15.71 -2.53
N ASN A 249 -16.59 -16.61 -1.91
CA ASN A 249 -16.75 -18.00 -2.37
C ASN A 249 -17.56 -18.15 -3.66
N LYS A 250 -18.21 -17.09 -4.17
CA LYS A 250 -18.84 -17.13 -5.49
C LYS A 250 -17.82 -17.31 -6.62
N GLY A 251 -16.56 -16.95 -6.40
CA GLY A 251 -15.50 -17.15 -7.39
C GLY A 251 -15.63 -16.25 -8.63
N THR A 252 -16.34 -15.12 -8.52
CA THR A 252 -16.59 -14.19 -9.64
C THR A 252 -15.47 -13.17 -9.82
N GLN A 253 -14.40 -13.26 -9.04
CA GLN A 253 -13.25 -12.37 -9.09
C GLN A 253 -12.47 -12.58 -10.38
N VAL A 254 -12.03 -11.49 -10.99
CA VAL A 254 -11.28 -11.52 -12.26
C VAL A 254 -9.80 -11.82 -12.00
N GLU A 255 -9.28 -11.43 -10.84
CA GLU A 255 -7.88 -11.57 -10.42
C GLU A 255 -7.73 -12.39 -9.14
N ALA A 256 -8.42 -13.53 -9.08
CA ALA A 256 -8.42 -14.43 -7.91
C ALA A 256 -7.09 -15.16 -7.63
N ASN A 257 -6.03 -14.90 -8.40
CA ASN A 257 -4.80 -15.68 -8.37
C ASN A 257 -3.77 -15.11 -7.37
N GLU A 258 -3.73 -13.80 -7.11
CA GLU A 258 -2.71 -13.22 -6.22
C GLU A 258 -2.98 -13.50 -4.73
N THR A 259 -4.24 -13.80 -4.39
CA THR A 259 -4.68 -14.18 -3.05
C THR A 259 -5.03 -15.67 -2.97
N SER A 260 -4.34 -16.40 -2.09
CA SER A 260 -4.57 -17.84 -1.87
C SER A 260 -5.80 -18.15 -1.00
N GLY A 261 -6.36 -17.14 -0.33
CA GLY A 261 -7.55 -17.31 0.49
C GLY A 261 -7.94 -16.05 1.27
N LEU A 262 -9.25 -15.89 1.44
CA LEU A 262 -9.84 -14.87 2.32
C LEU A 262 -9.54 -15.18 3.78
N HIS A 263 -9.04 -14.18 4.49
CA HIS A 263 -8.91 -14.15 5.93
C HIS A 263 -9.64 -12.92 6.48
N MET A 264 -9.99 -12.95 7.76
CA MET A 264 -10.56 -11.78 8.42
C MET A 264 -10.02 -11.67 9.84
N ILE A 265 -9.56 -10.49 10.22
CA ILE A 265 -9.09 -10.22 11.57
C ILE A 265 -10.32 -9.96 12.43
N ASP A 266 -10.49 -10.83 13.42
CA ASP A 266 -11.55 -10.75 14.40
C ASP A 266 -11.45 -9.47 15.25
N PRO A 267 -12.54 -8.75 15.53
CA PRO A 267 -12.51 -7.49 16.26
C PRO A 267 -11.90 -7.60 17.67
N TYR A 268 -12.02 -8.75 18.35
CA TYR A 268 -11.39 -8.99 19.64
C TYR A 268 -9.87 -9.16 19.50
N ILE A 269 -9.42 -9.86 18.46
CA ILE A 269 -7.99 -9.97 18.13
C ILE A 269 -7.44 -8.61 17.69
N LEU A 270 -8.21 -7.85 16.90
CA LEU A 270 -7.83 -6.56 16.35
C LEU A 270 -7.47 -5.56 17.46
N GLY A 271 -8.26 -5.48 18.53
CA GLY A 271 -7.95 -4.63 19.68
C GLY A 271 -6.60 -4.97 20.32
N CYS A 272 -6.33 -6.26 20.54
CA CYS A 272 -5.02 -6.71 21.05
C CYS A 272 -3.89 -6.45 20.04
N LEU A 273 -4.14 -6.65 18.74
CA LEU A 273 -3.18 -6.43 17.66
C LEU A 273 -2.77 -4.96 17.58
N LEU A 274 -3.72 -4.03 17.62
CA LEU A 274 -3.44 -2.60 17.64
C LEU A 274 -2.65 -2.18 18.89
N HIS A 275 -2.88 -2.83 20.04
CA HIS A 275 -2.03 -2.65 21.23
C HIS A 275 -0.58 -3.07 20.96
N HIS A 276 -0.36 -4.25 20.35
CA HIS A 276 0.98 -4.72 20.01
C HIS A 276 1.67 -3.84 18.96
N LEU A 277 0.92 -3.29 17.99
CA LEU A 277 1.47 -2.44 16.92
C LEU A 277 1.79 -1.02 17.39
N THR A 278 0.98 -0.45 18.28
CA THR A 278 1.08 0.97 18.68
C THR A 278 1.74 1.19 20.04
N GLY A 279 1.85 0.13 20.86
CA GLY A 279 2.31 0.22 22.26
C GLY A 279 1.35 0.96 23.20
N LYS A 280 0.23 1.50 22.69
CA LYS A 280 -0.75 2.23 23.49
C LYS A 280 -1.68 1.23 24.18
N LYS A 281 -1.86 1.34 25.51
CA LYS A 281 -2.98 0.67 26.20
C LYS A 281 -4.27 1.30 25.69
N GLN A 282 -5.17 0.49 25.14
CA GLN A 282 -6.38 0.99 24.49
C GLN A 282 -7.60 0.76 25.38
N GLU A 283 -8.44 1.78 25.47
CA GLU A 283 -9.80 1.71 26.01
C GLU A 283 -10.72 1.23 24.87
N THR A 284 -11.03 -0.07 24.82
CA THR A 284 -12.01 -0.64 23.87
C THR A 284 -13.46 -0.49 24.39
N CYS A 285 -14.51 -0.72 23.59
CA CYS A 285 -15.89 -0.80 24.10
C CYS A 285 -15.97 -1.72 25.32
N THR A 286 -16.76 -1.35 26.33
CA THR A 286 -16.99 -2.16 27.55
C THR A 286 -17.44 -3.59 27.26
N CYS A 287 -18.13 -3.80 26.14
CA CYS A 287 -18.56 -5.09 25.62
C CYS A 287 -17.37 -5.98 25.22
N ILE A 288 -16.47 -5.45 24.39
CA ILE A 288 -15.20 -6.11 24.03
C ILE A 288 -14.28 -6.23 25.24
N GLN A 289 -14.23 -5.24 26.14
CA GLN A 289 -13.42 -5.34 27.36
C GLN A 289 -13.84 -6.51 28.24
N ARG A 290 -15.14 -6.84 28.31
CA ARG A 290 -15.66 -7.95 29.11
C ARG A 290 -15.25 -9.30 28.52
N GLU A 291 -15.48 -9.50 27.22
CA GLU A 291 -15.15 -10.76 26.54
C GLU A 291 -13.64 -10.95 26.36
N VAL A 292 -12.92 -9.86 26.07
CA VAL A 292 -11.45 -9.83 26.17
C VAL A 292 -11.03 -10.10 27.60
N GLY A 293 -11.72 -9.62 28.63
CA GLY A 293 -11.38 -9.92 30.03
C GLY A 293 -11.36 -11.42 30.33
N GLU A 294 -12.37 -12.15 29.87
CA GLU A 294 -12.50 -13.60 30.07
C GLU A 294 -11.51 -14.40 29.22
N ASN A 295 -11.18 -13.94 28.00
CA ASN A 295 -10.31 -14.63 27.04
C ASN A 295 -8.98 -13.92 26.76
N LYS A 296 -8.54 -13.01 27.64
CA LYS A 296 -7.50 -12.00 27.38
C LYS A 296 -6.22 -12.59 26.85
N ASN A 297 -5.74 -13.61 27.55
CA ASN A 297 -4.46 -14.25 27.25
C ASN A 297 -4.49 -14.95 25.89
N LYS A 298 -5.64 -15.49 25.47
CA LYS A 298 -5.81 -16.14 24.16
C LYS A 298 -5.70 -15.10 23.05
N TYR A 299 -6.45 -14.00 23.12
CA TYR A 299 -6.45 -12.97 22.07
C TYR A 299 -5.11 -12.25 21.98
N HIS A 300 -4.47 -11.92 23.11
CA HIS A 300 -3.12 -11.36 23.08
C HIS A 300 -2.09 -12.31 22.46
N LYS A 301 -2.15 -13.60 22.78
CA LYS A 301 -1.25 -14.59 22.17
C LYS A 301 -1.46 -14.70 20.66
N GLN A 302 -2.72 -14.74 20.20
CA GLN A 302 -3.04 -14.76 18.78
C GLN A 302 -2.58 -13.47 18.08
N ALA A 303 -2.83 -12.30 18.67
CA ALA A 303 -2.41 -11.02 18.14
C ALA A 303 -0.88 -10.91 18.04
N ALA A 304 -0.14 -11.32 19.08
CA ALA A 304 1.32 -11.31 19.10
C ALA A 304 1.91 -12.18 17.97
N ASN A 305 1.34 -13.35 17.73
CA ASN A 305 1.74 -14.20 16.59
C ASN A 305 1.39 -13.54 15.26
N MET A 306 0.17 -13.01 15.15
CA MET A 306 -0.35 -12.40 13.92
C MET A 306 0.47 -11.21 13.45
N VAL A 307 1.07 -10.40 14.36
CA VAL A 307 1.96 -9.29 13.99
C VAL A 307 2.99 -9.74 12.95
N HIS A 308 3.58 -10.93 13.14
CA HIS A 308 4.63 -11.46 12.27
C HIS A 308 4.12 -11.98 10.92
N GLU A 309 2.81 -12.18 10.78
CA GLU A 309 2.17 -12.64 9.54
C GLU A 309 1.72 -11.48 8.65
N LEU A 310 1.67 -10.25 9.14
CA LEU A 310 1.20 -9.09 8.36
C LEU A 310 2.32 -8.50 7.49
N THR A 311 1.98 -8.11 6.26
CA THR A 311 2.86 -7.28 5.44
C THR A 311 3.18 -5.95 6.13
N PRO A 312 4.33 -5.30 5.84
CA PRO A 312 4.62 -3.98 6.38
C PRO A 312 3.57 -2.92 6.01
N ALA A 313 3.00 -2.99 4.80
CA ALA A 313 1.94 -2.11 4.34
C ALA A 313 0.68 -2.25 5.21
N LEU A 314 0.19 -3.48 5.41
CA LEU A 314 -0.96 -3.75 6.28
C LEU A 314 -0.73 -3.31 7.73
N ARG A 315 0.47 -3.54 8.29
CA ARG A 315 0.80 -3.01 9.63
C ARG A 315 0.66 -1.50 9.70
N GLY A 316 1.17 -0.80 8.69
CA GLY A 316 1.05 0.65 8.60
C GLY A 316 -0.38 1.13 8.46
N ALA A 317 -1.17 0.48 7.58
CA ALA A 317 -2.58 0.79 7.39
C ALA A 317 -3.39 0.62 8.69
N LEU A 318 -3.17 -0.46 9.44
CA LEU A 318 -3.80 -0.70 10.74
C LEU A 318 -3.42 0.37 11.77
N ILE A 319 -2.15 0.81 11.80
CA ILE A 319 -1.69 1.88 12.68
C ILE A 319 -2.35 3.21 12.31
N LEU A 320 -2.40 3.56 11.02
CA LEU A 320 -3.07 4.77 10.53
C LEU A 320 -4.57 4.77 10.85
N ALA A 321 -5.22 3.61 10.73
CA ALA A 321 -6.64 3.45 10.99
C ALA A 321 -7.00 3.22 12.47
N ALA A 322 -6.02 3.10 13.37
CA ALA A 322 -6.24 2.64 14.75
C ALA A 322 -7.36 3.40 15.47
N GLU A 323 -7.39 4.73 15.38
CA GLU A 323 -8.44 5.54 16.02
C GLU A 323 -9.83 5.33 15.40
N ILE A 324 -9.91 5.06 14.09
CA ILE A 324 -11.17 4.82 13.36
C ILE A 324 -11.74 3.45 13.72
N LEU A 325 -10.86 2.46 13.81
CA LEU A 325 -11.19 1.08 14.17
C LEU A 325 -11.68 1.00 15.61
N LEU A 326 -11.02 1.68 16.55
CA LEU A 326 -11.36 1.58 17.98
C LEU A 326 -12.59 2.36 18.40
N LYS A 327 -12.94 3.45 17.70
CA LYS A 327 -14.14 4.25 18.02
C LYS A 327 -15.46 3.56 17.66
N ASN A 328 -15.42 2.45 16.92
CA ASN A 328 -16.59 1.77 16.36
C ASN A 328 -16.58 0.25 16.61
N VAL A 329 -15.77 -0.20 17.57
CA VAL A 329 -15.69 -1.59 18.04
C VAL A 329 -16.20 -1.61 19.47
#